data_AF-A9X319-F1
#
_entry.id   AF-A9X319-F1
#
_cell.length_a   1.000
_cell.length_b   1.000
_cell.length_c   1.000
_cell.angle_alpha   90.00
_cell.angle_beta   90.00
_cell.angle_gamma   90.00
#
_symmetry.space_group_name_H-M   'P 1'
#
loop_
_entity.id
_entity.type
_entity.pdbx_description
1 polymer ?
#
loop_
_entity_poly.entity_id
_entity_poly.type
_entity_poly.pdbx_seq_one_letter_code
_entity_poly.pdbx_strand_id
1 'polypeptide(L)'
;RFNSGLSLGVMMVMLFISSMTMLMAGLVANFEYDLKKIIALSTLSQLGLMMSILALGESMLAFFHLLMHALFKALLFMCAGCIIHNLKDCQDIRYMGCLINLIPLTSCFFNICNMALCGLPFLSGFYSKDLILECMSMNYVNIYLYIIFYLSTGLTMAYSIRLLYYTMLGNFNSFSFFLILDSKLFMLKGMGGLIMLVIFGGGLVSWLMFPTPYFICLSLSMKLMVLFVVILGGLLGYLLSNMGISNYSKALSLYSVSFFFSSMWNLSYLFTFGANYYFLLLGGKFSEYVDQGWLEYFGSQNLYFSFKAGTLFLHKIFNNNLKIFLTLLLVWVFLLFL
;
A
#
# COMPACT_ATOMS: atom_id res chain seq x y z
N ARG A 1 -5.11 -15.83 16.11
CA ARG A 1 -6.14 -16.89 16.20
C ARG A 1 -5.90 -18.02 15.21
N PHE A 2 -5.77 -17.76 13.90
CA PHE A 2 -5.52 -18.82 12.91
C PHE A 2 -4.07 -19.30 12.78
N ASN A 3 -3.11 -18.65 13.45
CA ASN A 3 -1.68 -18.99 13.30
C ASN A 3 -1.39 -20.46 13.66
N SER A 4 -2.03 -20.98 14.71
CA SER A 4 -1.84 -22.36 15.16
C SER A 4 -2.41 -23.41 14.20
N GLY A 5 -3.24 -23.02 13.23
CA GLY A 5 -3.83 -23.92 12.23
C GLY A 5 -3.14 -23.88 10.87
N LEU A 6 -2.14 -23.02 10.67
CA LEU A 6 -1.43 -22.90 9.40
C LEU A 6 -0.32 -23.95 9.31
N SER A 7 -0.21 -24.59 8.14
CA SER A 7 0.90 -25.50 7.88
C SER A 7 2.22 -24.73 7.79
N LEU A 8 3.32 -25.41 8.11
CA LEU A 8 4.65 -24.81 8.12
C LEU A 8 5.06 -24.27 6.74
N GLY A 9 4.64 -24.92 5.66
CA GLY A 9 4.86 -24.44 4.30
C GLY A 9 4.16 -23.12 4.02
N VAL A 10 2.92 -22.95 4.47
CA VAL A 10 2.18 -21.68 4.32
C VAL A 10 2.83 -20.57 5.14
N MET A 11 3.30 -20.87 6.36
CA MET A 11 4.04 -19.90 7.18
C MET A 11 5.32 -19.44 6.49
N MET A 12 6.08 -20.35 5.85
CA MET A 12 7.30 -19.98 5.11
C MET A 12 7.00 -19.11 3.89
N VAL A 13 5.91 -19.38 3.17
CA VAL A 13 5.46 -18.53 2.04
C VAL A 13 5.07 -17.14 2.55
N MET A 14 4.31 -17.06 3.64
CA MET A 14 3.97 -15.76 4.26
C MET A 14 5.21 -15.00 4.73
N LEU A 15 6.18 -15.69 5.32
CA LEU A 15 7.45 -15.11 5.75
C LEU A 15 8.23 -14.53 4.57
N PHE A 16 8.28 -15.25 3.45
CA PHE A 16 8.91 -14.76 2.23
C PHE A 16 8.21 -13.52 1.67
N ILE A 17 6.88 -13.56 1.50
CA ILE A 17 6.10 -12.43 0.98
C ILE A 17 6.24 -11.20 1.88
N SER A 18 6.12 -11.38 3.20
CA SER A 18 6.23 -10.29 4.17
C SER A 18 7.64 -9.68 4.24
N SER A 19 8.69 -10.49 4.11
CA SER A 19 10.07 -9.98 4.03
C SER A 19 10.29 -9.14 2.77
N MET A 20 9.75 -9.57 1.63
CA MET A 20 9.83 -8.82 0.38
C MET A 20 9.03 -7.51 0.43
N THR A 21 7.82 -7.50 1.00
CA THR A 21 7.04 -6.26 1.15
C THR A 21 7.74 -5.26 2.07
N MET A 22 8.39 -5.75 3.13
CA MET A 22 9.16 -4.90 4.04
C MET A 22 10.33 -4.20 3.32
N LEU A 23 11.12 -4.96 2.57
CA LEU A 23 12.25 -4.42 1.79
C LEU A 23 11.77 -3.45 0.72
N MET A 24 10.74 -3.86 -0.03
CA MET A 24 10.21 -3.09 -1.14
C MET A 24 9.67 -1.73 -0.67
N ALA A 25 8.85 -1.72 0.38
CA ALA A 25 8.32 -0.49 0.95
C ALA A 25 9.44 0.43 1.48
N GLY A 26 10.46 -0.14 2.13
CA GLY A 26 11.61 0.61 2.64
C GLY A 26 12.46 1.26 1.55
N LEU A 27 12.66 0.57 0.42
CA LEU A 27 13.38 1.13 -0.74
C LEU A 27 12.60 2.26 -1.41
N VAL A 28 11.32 2.03 -1.71
CA VAL A 28 10.46 3.05 -2.37
C VAL A 28 10.34 4.29 -1.50
N ALA A 29 10.21 4.13 -0.18
CA ALA A 29 10.12 5.24 0.77
C ALA A 29 11.37 6.15 0.78
N ASN A 30 12.53 5.69 0.29
CA ASN A 30 13.74 6.52 0.15
C ASN A 30 13.75 7.39 -1.12
N PHE A 31 12.92 7.07 -2.12
CA PHE A 31 12.85 7.80 -3.38
C PHE A 31 11.58 8.65 -3.52
N GLU A 32 10.54 8.37 -2.75
CA GLU A 32 9.30 9.16 -2.75
C GLU A 32 9.49 10.54 -2.12
N TYR A 33 8.75 11.55 -2.62
CA TYR A 33 8.81 12.93 -2.13
C TYR A 33 7.51 13.41 -1.47
N ASP A 34 6.39 12.73 -1.70
CA ASP A 34 5.13 13.09 -1.03
C ASP A 34 5.17 12.65 0.45
N LEU A 35 5.01 13.60 1.36
CA LEU A 35 5.10 13.37 2.81
C LEU A 35 4.12 12.28 3.28
N LYS A 36 2.86 12.31 2.81
CA LYS A 36 1.85 11.28 3.15
C LYS A 36 2.23 9.90 2.61
N LYS A 37 2.78 9.81 1.38
CA LYS A 37 3.20 8.53 0.79
C LYS A 37 4.39 7.94 1.53
N ILE A 38 5.36 8.74 1.98
CA ILE A 38 6.49 8.27 2.80
C ILE A 38 5.97 7.68 4.12
N ILE A 39 5.01 8.35 4.79
CA ILE A 39 4.44 7.84 6.05
C ILE A 39 3.64 6.54 5.80
N ALA A 40 2.92 6.45 4.68
CA ALA A 40 2.17 5.24 4.29
C ALA A 40 3.10 4.07 3.91
N LEU A 41 4.19 4.31 3.16
CA LEU A 41 5.15 3.26 2.85
C LEU A 41 5.87 2.76 4.09
N SER A 42 6.11 3.65 5.05
CA SER A 42 6.64 3.25 6.35
C SER A 42 5.61 2.58 7.27
N THR A 43 4.29 2.57 6.97
CA THR A 43 3.35 1.63 7.63
C THR A 43 3.36 0.28 6.93
N LEU A 44 3.46 0.27 5.60
CA LEU A 44 3.58 -0.96 4.81
C LEU A 44 4.83 -1.77 5.21
N SER A 45 5.97 -1.11 5.45
CA SER A 45 7.18 -1.79 5.93
C SER A 45 6.99 -2.40 7.34
N GLN A 46 6.38 -1.67 8.27
CA GLN A 46 6.14 -2.16 9.63
C GLN A 46 5.08 -3.27 9.67
N LEU A 47 4.07 -3.22 8.79
CA LEU A 47 3.12 -4.32 8.60
C LEU A 47 3.82 -5.56 8.04
N GLY A 48 4.75 -5.41 7.11
CA GLY A 48 5.63 -6.50 6.67
C GLY A 48 6.38 -7.12 7.84
N LEU A 49 6.93 -6.31 8.74
CA LEU A 49 7.59 -6.77 9.96
C LEU A 49 6.62 -7.50 10.90
N MET A 50 5.43 -6.97 11.16
CA MET A 50 4.40 -7.65 11.96
C MET A 50 3.98 -9.00 11.38
N MET A 51 3.75 -9.08 10.08
CA MET A 51 3.37 -10.32 9.40
C MET A 51 4.49 -11.37 9.42
N SER A 52 5.73 -10.91 9.34
CA SER A 52 6.89 -11.80 9.38
C SER A 52 7.08 -12.43 10.78
N ILE A 53 6.85 -11.69 11.87
CA ILE A 53 6.90 -12.24 13.24
C ILE A 53 5.74 -13.20 13.49
N LEU A 54 4.55 -12.89 12.97
CA LEU A 54 3.41 -13.81 13.04
C LEU A 54 3.77 -15.15 12.38
N ALA A 55 4.43 -15.11 11.21
CA ALA A 55 4.89 -16.31 10.50
C ALA A 55 6.00 -17.08 11.25
N LEU A 56 6.79 -16.40 12.10
CA LEU A 56 7.76 -17.04 12.99
C LEU A 56 7.13 -17.66 14.25
N GLY A 57 5.82 -17.45 14.49
CA GLY A 57 5.06 -18.06 15.59
C GLY A 57 4.77 -17.12 16.77
N GLU A 58 5.40 -15.95 16.84
CA GLU A 58 5.33 -15.05 18.00
C GLU A 58 4.17 -14.05 17.93
N SER A 59 2.94 -14.52 18.18
CA SER A 59 1.75 -13.66 18.05
C SER A 59 1.67 -12.53 19.09
N MET A 60 2.22 -12.72 20.29
CA MET A 60 2.17 -11.71 21.35
C MET A 60 3.07 -10.52 21.03
N LEU A 61 4.28 -10.77 20.50
CA LEU A 61 5.20 -9.71 20.04
C LEU A 61 4.61 -8.92 18.86
N ALA A 62 3.98 -9.60 17.90
CA ALA A 62 3.33 -8.93 16.79
C ALA A 62 2.18 -8.02 17.24
N PHE A 63 1.37 -8.47 18.20
CA PHE A 63 0.30 -7.66 18.78
C PHE A 63 0.84 -6.46 19.58
N PHE A 64 1.88 -6.68 20.37
CA PHE A 64 2.55 -5.62 21.12
C PHE A 64 3.09 -4.53 20.18
N HIS A 65 3.76 -4.92 19.09
CA HIS A 65 4.24 -3.95 18.10
C HIS A 65 3.10 -3.24 17.38
N LEU A 66 1.99 -3.93 17.06
CA LEU A 66 0.80 -3.31 16.46
C LEU A 66 0.25 -2.18 17.33
N LEU A 67 0.15 -2.38 18.64
CA LEU A 67 -0.31 -1.36 19.59
C LEU A 67 0.62 -0.14 19.60
N MET A 68 1.92 -0.35 19.73
CA MET A 68 2.89 0.75 19.75
C MET A 68 2.91 1.49 18.41
N HIS A 69 2.83 0.75 17.29
CA HIS A 69 2.77 1.29 15.95
C HIS A 69 1.55 2.15 15.71
N ALA A 70 0.37 1.75 16.19
CA ALA A 70 -0.83 2.56 16.10
C ALA A 70 -0.66 3.93 16.79
N LEU A 71 -0.03 3.95 17.97
CA LEU A 71 0.21 5.18 18.73
C LEU A 71 1.12 6.16 17.99
N PHE A 72 2.33 5.74 17.61
CA PHE A 72 3.27 6.68 16.97
C PHE A 72 2.88 7.02 15.54
N LYS A 73 2.22 6.13 14.80
CA LYS A 73 1.74 6.45 13.43
C LYS A 73 0.56 7.41 13.44
N ALA A 74 -0.38 7.27 14.38
CA ALA A 74 -1.46 8.23 14.53
C ALA A 74 -0.92 9.65 14.78
N LEU A 75 0.09 9.77 15.66
CA LEU A 75 0.74 11.05 15.92
C LEU A 75 1.52 11.57 14.70
N LEU A 76 2.26 10.71 13.97
CA LEU A 76 2.93 11.10 12.72
C LEU A 76 1.97 11.65 11.67
N PHE A 77 0.84 10.97 11.42
CA PHE A 77 -0.16 11.45 10.46
C PHE A 77 -0.84 12.75 10.93
N MET A 78 -1.04 12.92 12.24
CA MET A 78 -1.61 14.15 12.78
C MET A 78 -0.63 15.33 12.62
N CYS A 79 0.65 15.15 12.96
CA CYS A 79 1.70 16.17 12.74
C CYS A 79 1.87 16.50 11.26
N ALA A 80 1.90 15.47 10.39
CA ALA A 80 1.92 15.63 8.94
C ALA A 80 0.73 16.45 8.42
N GLY A 81 -0.49 16.16 8.92
CA GLY A 81 -1.70 16.90 8.56
C GLY A 81 -1.62 18.38 8.94
N CYS A 82 -1.06 18.68 10.11
CA CYS A 82 -0.80 20.06 10.54
C CYS A 82 0.19 20.77 9.61
N ILE A 83 1.32 20.12 9.29
CA ILE A 83 2.36 20.68 8.41
C ILE A 83 1.76 20.99 7.03
N ILE A 84 1.02 20.04 6.45
CA ILE A 84 0.40 20.18 5.13
C ILE A 84 -0.64 21.31 5.12
N HIS A 85 -1.49 21.38 6.14
CA HIS A 85 -2.47 22.45 6.28
C HIS A 85 -1.81 23.83 6.38
N ASN A 86 -0.72 23.96 7.15
CA ASN A 86 -0.01 25.23 7.32
C ASN A 86 0.78 25.63 6.06
N LEU A 87 1.09 24.68 5.18
CA LEU A 87 1.75 24.91 3.89
C LEU A 87 0.77 24.95 2.71
N LYS A 88 -0.49 25.34 2.94
CA LYS A 88 -1.53 25.47 1.87
C LYS A 88 -1.66 24.19 1.03
N ASP A 89 -1.74 23.04 1.70
CA ASP A 89 -1.88 21.71 1.10
C ASP A 89 -0.69 21.22 0.26
N CYS A 90 0.48 21.86 0.37
CA CYS A 90 1.71 21.34 -0.23
C CYS A 90 2.19 20.08 0.52
N GLN A 91 2.26 18.95 -0.19
CA GLN A 91 2.65 17.65 0.37
C GLN A 91 4.09 17.25 0.04
N ASP A 92 4.69 17.86 -0.97
CA ASP A 92 6.02 17.52 -1.45
C ASP A 92 7.09 18.09 -0.50
N ILE A 93 7.93 17.21 0.05
CA ILE A 93 8.97 17.56 1.03
C ILE A 93 10.03 18.51 0.47
N ARG A 94 10.18 18.62 -0.86
CA ARG A 94 11.19 19.48 -1.50
C ARG A 94 10.90 20.98 -1.32
N TYR A 95 9.62 21.32 -1.21
CA TYR A 95 9.16 22.69 -0.95
C TYR A 95 9.03 22.99 0.55
N MET A 96 9.33 22.02 1.41
CA MET A 96 9.42 22.21 2.85
C MET A 96 10.85 22.64 3.24
N GLY A 97 11.03 23.02 4.49
CA GLY A 97 12.33 23.36 5.06
C GLY A 97 12.17 24.24 6.30
N CYS A 98 13.19 24.28 7.16
CA CYS A 98 13.29 25.15 8.33
C CYS A 98 12.05 25.17 9.24
N LEU A 99 11.27 24.08 9.30
CA LEU A 99 10.04 24.02 10.10
C LEU A 99 10.29 24.10 11.60
N ILE A 100 11.51 23.77 12.07
CA ILE A 100 11.88 23.91 13.49
C ILE A 100 11.69 25.34 13.98
N ASN A 101 12.08 26.33 13.17
CA ASN A 101 12.03 27.74 13.57
C ASN A 101 10.61 28.32 13.45
N LEU A 102 9.81 27.79 12.52
CA LEU A 102 8.47 28.30 12.22
C LEU A 102 7.39 27.64 13.08
N ILE A 103 7.52 26.34 13.32
CA ILE A 103 6.54 25.51 14.02
C ILE A 103 7.24 24.59 15.04
N PRO A 104 7.79 25.14 16.14
CA PRO A 104 8.69 24.40 17.03
C PRO A 104 8.00 23.25 17.77
N LEU A 105 6.73 23.39 18.13
CA LEU A 105 6.03 22.37 18.91
C LEU A 105 5.69 21.14 18.07
N THR A 106 5.05 21.33 16.91
CA THR A 106 4.73 20.20 16.02
C THR A 106 5.98 19.56 15.43
N SER A 107 7.04 20.32 15.17
CA SER A 107 8.33 19.76 14.70
C SER A 107 8.98 18.87 15.76
N CYS A 108 8.95 19.25 17.04
CA CYS A 108 9.40 18.39 18.14
C CYS A 108 8.59 17.08 18.20
N PHE A 109 7.26 17.15 18.16
CA PHE A 109 6.42 15.94 18.17
C PHE A 109 6.66 15.04 16.96
N PHE A 110 6.80 15.63 15.77
CA PHE A 110 7.11 14.89 14.56
C PHE A 110 8.46 14.17 14.65
N ASN A 111 9.48 14.84 15.18
CA ASN A 111 10.82 14.26 15.34
C ASN A 111 10.83 13.13 16.39
N ILE A 112 10.16 13.30 17.53
CA ILE A 112 10.07 12.23 18.54
C ILE A 112 9.39 10.99 17.94
N CYS A 113 8.34 11.16 17.15
CA CYS A 113 7.68 10.01 16.51
C CYS A 113 8.52 9.37 15.41
N ASN A 114 9.25 10.15 14.62
CA ASN A 114 10.19 9.60 13.64
C ASN A 114 11.29 8.78 14.34
N MET A 115 11.81 9.26 15.46
CA MET A 115 12.77 8.52 16.27
C MET A 115 12.17 7.26 16.92
N ALA A 116 10.90 7.31 17.34
CA ALA A 116 10.20 6.14 17.84
C ALA A 116 10.03 5.06 16.74
N LEU A 117 9.73 5.46 15.49
CA LEU A 117 9.66 4.54 14.34
C LEU A 117 10.99 3.84 14.05
N CYS A 118 12.10 4.55 14.26
CA CYS A 118 13.43 4.00 14.10
C CYS A 118 13.79 2.97 15.16
N GLY A 119 13.21 3.09 16.36
CA GLY A 119 13.51 2.24 17.50
C GLY A 119 14.70 2.73 18.32
N LEU A 120 14.88 4.06 18.45
CA LEU A 120 15.91 4.60 19.36
C LEU A 120 15.63 4.19 20.81
N PRO A 121 16.68 3.98 21.63
CA PRO A 121 16.54 3.47 22.98
C PRO A 121 15.59 4.32 23.83
N PHE A 122 14.83 3.63 24.69
CA PHE A 122 13.83 4.19 25.61
C PHE A 122 12.52 4.72 25.00
N LEU A 123 12.42 4.88 23.67
CA LEU A 123 11.14 5.21 23.03
C LEU A 123 10.28 3.95 22.84
N SER A 124 8.97 4.15 22.66
CA SER A 124 7.98 3.09 22.43
C SER A 124 8.38 2.03 21.40
N GLY A 125 8.99 2.46 20.29
CA GLY A 125 9.38 1.55 19.23
C GLY A 125 10.55 0.63 19.60
N PHE A 126 11.43 1.04 20.51
CA PHE A 126 12.56 0.21 20.95
C PHE A 126 12.07 -1.05 21.66
N TYR A 127 11.16 -0.89 22.62
CA TYR A 127 10.62 -2.00 23.40
C TYR A 127 10.01 -3.10 22.53
N SER A 128 9.40 -2.76 21.39
CA SER A 128 8.80 -3.76 20.50
C SER A 128 9.75 -4.20 19.39
N LYS A 129 10.27 -3.26 18.60
CA LYS A 129 11.03 -3.53 17.38
C LYS A 129 12.39 -4.18 17.67
N ASP A 130 13.08 -3.79 18.74
CA ASP A 130 14.38 -4.38 19.10
C ASP A 130 14.19 -5.82 19.58
N LEU A 131 13.22 -6.06 20.49
CA LEU A 131 12.85 -7.40 20.94
C LEU A 131 12.49 -8.33 19.77
N ILE A 132 11.76 -7.81 18.78
CA ILE A 132 11.41 -8.55 17.56
C ILE A 132 12.67 -9.01 16.79
N LEU A 133 13.62 -8.11 16.56
CA LEU A 133 14.82 -8.41 15.80
C LEU A 133 15.71 -9.39 16.57
N GLU A 134 15.73 -9.30 17.88
CA GLU A 134 16.42 -10.26 18.75
C GLU A 134 15.80 -11.65 18.71
N CYS A 135 14.47 -11.76 18.85
CA CYS A 135 13.76 -13.03 18.72
C CYS A 135 13.98 -13.67 17.33
N MET A 136 14.02 -12.85 16.28
CA MET A 136 14.35 -13.31 14.93
C MET A 136 15.79 -13.87 14.86
N SER A 137 16.75 -13.21 15.52
CA SER A 137 18.14 -13.67 15.53
C SER A 137 18.36 -14.95 16.34
N MET A 138 17.54 -15.22 17.38
CA MET A 138 17.56 -16.52 18.09
C MET A 138 17.18 -17.68 17.20
N ASN A 139 16.05 -17.53 16.51
CA ASN A 139 15.37 -18.61 15.83
C ASN A 139 15.94 -18.83 14.41
N TYR A 140 17.18 -18.42 14.17
CA TYR A 140 17.88 -18.32 12.88
C TYR A 140 17.29 -19.23 11.79
N VAL A 141 16.39 -18.69 10.96
CA VAL A 141 15.67 -19.48 9.95
C VAL A 141 16.49 -19.62 8.68
N ASN A 142 16.97 -18.50 8.12
CA ASN A 142 17.70 -18.48 6.85
C ASN A 142 18.56 -17.20 6.75
N ILE A 143 19.75 -17.31 6.16
CA ILE A 143 20.65 -16.20 5.84
C ILE A 143 19.92 -15.11 5.04
N TYR A 144 19.12 -15.52 4.05
CA TYR A 144 18.36 -14.60 3.22
C TYR A 144 17.43 -13.69 4.04
N LEU A 145 16.65 -14.30 4.94
CA LEU A 145 15.72 -13.56 5.80
C LEU A 145 16.51 -12.65 6.75
N TYR A 146 17.58 -13.15 7.34
CA TYR A 146 18.44 -12.35 8.22
C TYR A 146 18.91 -11.08 7.52
N ILE A 147 19.49 -11.18 6.32
CA ILE A 147 19.98 -10.02 5.56
C ILE A 147 18.85 -9.03 5.26
N ILE A 148 17.68 -9.52 4.84
CA ILE A 148 16.56 -8.63 4.47
C ILE A 148 16.03 -7.85 5.66
N PHE A 149 15.88 -8.46 6.83
CA PHE A 149 15.38 -7.77 8.02
C PHE A 149 16.35 -6.68 8.51
N TYR A 150 17.65 -6.97 8.52
CA TYR A 150 18.62 -5.94 8.90
C TYR A 150 18.75 -4.86 7.82
N LEU A 151 18.72 -5.21 6.55
CA LEU A 151 18.74 -4.20 5.48
C LEU A 151 17.50 -3.31 5.52
N SER A 152 16.31 -3.88 5.70
CA SER A 152 15.07 -3.12 5.76
C SER A 152 15.02 -2.20 6.98
N THR A 153 15.51 -2.63 8.15
CA THR A 153 15.61 -1.78 9.34
C THR A 153 16.61 -0.64 9.12
N GLY A 154 17.73 -0.87 8.46
CA GLY A 154 18.65 0.18 8.01
C GLY A 154 17.97 1.18 7.07
N LEU A 155 17.19 0.70 6.10
CA LEU A 155 16.40 1.55 5.20
C LEU A 155 15.36 2.38 5.97
N THR A 156 14.77 1.83 7.06
CA THR A 156 13.86 2.61 7.92
C THR A 156 14.51 3.80 8.58
N MET A 157 15.78 3.68 8.96
CA MET A 157 16.58 4.81 9.45
C MET A 157 16.96 5.78 8.33
N ALA A 158 17.27 5.27 7.14
CA ALA A 158 17.65 6.11 6.01
C ALA A 158 16.52 7.07 5.61
N TYR A 159 15.28 6.57 5.43
CA TYR A 159 14.18 7.45 4.99
C TYR A 159 13.70 8.38 6.12
N SER A 160 13.82 7.99 7.39
CA SER A 160 13.40 8.84 8.51
C SER A 160 14.34 10.02 8.71
N ILE A 161 15.65 9.81 8.56
CA ILE A 161 16.65 10.88 8.59
C ILE A 161 16.55 11.77 7.36
N ARG A 162 16.27 11.18 6.18
CA ARG A 162 15.96 11.95 4.96
C ARG A 162 14.74 12.86 5.18
N LEU A 163 13.67 12.33 5.76
CA LEU A 163 12.46 13.09 6.08
C LEU A 163 12.75 14.23 7.06
N LEU A 164 13.52 13.95 8.11
CA LEU A 164 13.95 14.96 9.08
C LEU A 164 14.81 16.05 8.41
N TYR A 165 15.72 15.67 7.52
CA TYR A 165 16.56 16.63 6.81
C TYR A 165 15.75 17.59 5.95
N TYR A 166 14.89 17.09 5.05
CA TYR A 166 14.12 17.94 4.13
C TYR A 166 13.07 18.80 4.85
N THR A 167 12.41 18.27 5.89
CA THR A 167 11.35 19.02 6.58
C THR A 167 11.91 20.04 7.59
N MET A 168 12.96 19.66 8.32
CA MET A 168 13.40 20.39 9.52
C MET A 168 14.71 21.15 9.35
N LEU A 169 15.76 20.50 8.82
CA LEU A 169 17.12 21.04 8.79
C LEU A 169 17.43 21.86 7.52
N GLY A 170 16.78 21.53 6.40
CA GLY A 170 16.99 22.20 5.13
C GLY A 170 16.58 23.67 5.16
N ASN A 171 17.15 24.44 4.24
CA ASN A 171 16.74 25.82 4.01
C ASN A 171 15.25 25.89 3.62
N PHE A 172 14.60 26.99 4.01
CA PHE A 172 13.19 27.19 3.69
C PHE A 172 12.98 27.39 2.18
N ASN A 173 12.31 26.44 1.53
CA ASN A 173 12.10 26.41 0.07
C ASN A 173 10.65 26.65 -0.36
N SER A 174 9.79 27.15 0.54
CA SER A 174 8.38 27.38 0.20
C SER A 174 8.15 28.73 -0.49
N PHE A 175 6.91 28.99 -0.92
CA PHE A 175 6.53 30.24 -1.56
C PHE A 175 6.83 31.47 -0.68
N SER A 176 7.24 32.57 -1.30
CA SER A 176 7.59 33.82 -0.62
C SER A 176 6.47 34.41 0.24
N PHE A 177 5.20 34.18 -0.13
CA PHE A 177 4.03 34.56 0.65
C PHE A 177 3.48 33.37 1.46
N PHE A 178 4.03 33.20 2.67
CA PHE A 178 3.61 32.16 3.62
C PHE A 178 3.10 32.78 4.93
N LEU A 179 2.12 32.10 5.55
CA LEU A 179 1.69 32.36 6.92
C LEU A 179 1.68 31.01 7.64
N ILE A 180 2.75 30.74 8.39
CA ILE A 180 2.93 29.49 9.09
C ILE A 180 2.77 29.78 10.59
N LEU A 181 1.68 29.29 11.18
CA LEU A 181 1.33 29.53 12.58
C LEU A 181 0.72 28.28 13.20
N ASP A 182 1.15 27.99 14.43
CA ASP A 182 0.65 26.88 15.24
C ASP A 182 -0.53 27.33 16.14
N SER A 183 -1.58 27.88 15.54
CA SER A 183 -2.65 28.56 16.30
C SER A 183 -3.78 27.63 16.77
N LYS A 184 -3.97 26.46 16.14
CA LYS A 184 -5.11 25.59 16.40
C LYS A 184 -4.92 24.76 17.68
N LEU A 185 -5.32 25.33 18.81
CA LEU A 185 -5.26 24.72 20.16
C LEU A 185 -5.84 23.29 20.23
N PHE A 186 -6.96 23.00 19.55
CA PHE A 186 -7.57 21.66 19.59
C PHE A 186 -6.65 20.58 19.03
N MET A 187 -5.95 20.89 17.95
CA MET A 187 -5.02 19.96 17.31
C MET A 187 -3.77 19.76 18.17
N LEU A 188 -3.22 20.84 18.74
CA LEU A 188 -2.09 20.76 19.66
C LEU A 188 -2.42 19.96 20.93
N LYS A 189 -3.63 20.12 21.49
CA LYS A 189 -4.10 19.32 22.63
C LYS A 189 -4.18 17.82 22.27
N GLY A 190 -4.69 17.48 21.09
CA GLY A 190 -4.72 16.10 20.59
C GLY A 190 -3.34 15.48 20.45
N MET A 191 -2.39 16.22 19.84
CA MET A 191 -1.00 15.78 19.72
C MET A 191 -0.30 15.64 21.08
N GLY A 192 -0.54 16.60 21.98
CA GLY A 192 0.04 16.61 23.33
C GLY A 192 -0.42 15.46 24.21
N GLY A 193 -1.65 14.95 24.03
CA GLY A 193 -2.09 13.73 24.71
C GLY A 193 -1.38 12.48 24.19
N LEU A 194 -1.21 12.37 22.86
CA LEU A 194 -0.59 11.21 22.22
C LEU A 194 0.91 11.13 22.46
N ILE A 195 1.64 12.25 22.52
CA ILE A 195 3.10 12.22 22.69
C ILE A 195 3.50 11.56 24.02
N MET A 196 2.72 11.79 25.10
CA MET A 196 2.96 11.14 26.39
C MET A 196 2.87 9.62 26.30
N LEU A 197 1.93 9.10 25.50
CA LEU A 197 1.79 7.67 25.23
C LEU A 197 2.92 7.13 24.36
N VAL A 198 3.44 7.91 23.41
CA VAL A 198 4.58 7.50 22.56
C VAL A 198 5.87 7.38 23.38
N ILE A 199 6.05 8.20 24.41
CA ILE A 199 7.24 8.16 25.28
C ILE A 199 7.09 7.03 26.32
N PHE A 200 6.03 7.06 27.13
CA PHE A 200 5.89 6.14 28.28
C PHE A 200 5.17 4.82 27.95
N GLY A 201 4.34 4.81 26.91
CA GLY A 201 3.46 3.68 26.63
C GLY A 201 4.20 2.38 26.31
N GLY A 202 5.41 2.44 25.73
CA GLY A 202 6.18 1.22 25.42
C GLY A 202 6.58 0.46 26.67
N GLY A 203 7.15 1.17 27.65
CA GLY A 203 7.52 0.58 28.94
C GLY A 203 6.29 0.06 29.68
N LEU A 204 5.25 0.89 29.81
CA LEU A 204 4.01 0.52 30.51
C LEU A 204 3.34 -0.72 29.91
N VAL A 205 3.19 -0.78 28.59
CA VAL A 205 2.56 -1.92 27.92
C VAL A 205 3.46 -3.15 27.98
N SER A 206 4.79 -3.00 27.90
CA SER A 206 5.71 -4.14 28.02
C SER A 206 5.59 -4.83 29.38
N TRP A 207 5.49 -4.06 30.47
CA TRP A 207 5.32 -4.59 31.83
C TRP A 207 3.95 -5.25 32.04
N LEU A 208 2.91 -4.76 31.36
CA LEU A 208 1.57 -5.35 31.44
C LEU A 208 1.42 -6.63 30.60
N MET A 209 2.03 -6.68 29.41
CA MET A 209 1.85 -7.79 28.47
C MET A 209 2.80 -8.96 28.73
N PHE A 210 4.01 -8.70 29.24
CA PHE A 210 5.02 -9.73 29.50
C PHE A 210 5.28 -9.85 31.00
N PRO A 211 4.42 -10.58 31.75
CA PRO A 211 4.63 -10.80 33.18
C PRO A 211 5.93 -11.59 33.44
N THR A 212 6.33 -12.43 32.50
CA THR A 212 7.65 -13.07 32.44
C THR A 212 8.46 -12.45 31.31
N PRO A 213 9.71 -12.01 31.55
CA PRO A 213 10.54 -11.47 30.49
C PRO A 213 10.85 -12.56 29.45
N TYR A 214 10.91 -12.17 28.17
CA TYR A 214 11.36 -13.07 27.11
C TYR A 214 12.82 -13.45 27.32
N PHE A 215 13.10 -14.74 27.30
CA PHE A 215 14.45 -15.26 27.42
C PHE A 215 15.19 -15.12 26.09
N ILE A 216 16.26 -14.32 26.09
CA ILE A 216 17.04 -14.00 24.90
C ILE A 216 18.51 -14.41 25.10
N CYS A 217 18.94 -15.53 24.49
CA CYS A 217 20.34 -15.98 24.43
C CYS A 217 21.07 -15.62 23.13
N LEU A 218 21.69 -14.44 23.06
CA LEU A 218 22.53 -14.04 21.92
C LEU A 218 23.99 -13.87 22.30
N SER A 219 24.86 -14.09 21.31
CA SER A 219 26.22 -13.56 21.36
C SER A 219 26.21 -12.02 21.31
N LEU A 220 27.22 -11.40 21.92
CA LEU A 220 27.31 -9.93 21.99
C LEU A 220 27.28 -9.27 20.60
N SER A 221 27.90 -9.90 19.59
CA SER A 221 27.92 -9.40 18.22
C SER A 221 26.52 -9.31 17.61
N MET A 222 25.68 -10.33 17.81
CA MET A 222 24.31 -10.33 17.28
C MET A 222 23.43 -9.32 18.02
N LYS A 223 23.61 -9.14 19.33
CA LYS A 223 22.88 -8.12 20.11
C LYS A 223 23.22 -6.70 19.65
N LEU A 224 24.49 -6.41 19.37
CA LEU A 224 24.91 -5.09 18.89
C LEU A 224 24.58 -4.83 17.41
N MET A 225 24.19 -5.86 16.65
CA MET A 225 23.93 -5.74 15.21
C MET A 225 22.82 -4.73 14.89
N VAL A 226 21.74 -4.70 15.68
CA VAL A 226 20.63 -3.77 15.46
C VAL A 226 21.10 -2.32 15.57
N LEU A 227 21.84 -1.99 16.63
CA LEU A 227 22.37 -0.65 16.84
C LEU A 227 23.33 -0.25 15.70
N PHE A 228 24.21 -1.16 15.28
CA PHE A 228 25.15 -0.91 14.18
C PHE A 228 24.41 -0.58 12.87
N VAL A 229 23.38 -1.35 12.53
CA VAL A 229 22.57 -1.15 11.33
C VAL A 229 21.79 0.16 11.38
N VAL A 230 21.25 0.53 12.55
CA VAL A 230 20.56 1.81 12.76
C VAL A 230 21.51 2.99 12.53
N ILE A 231 22.74 2.91 13.04
CA ILE A 231 23.76 3.96 12.85
C ILE A 231 24.18 4.05 11.37
N LEU A 232 24.51 2.92 10.74
CA LEU A 232 24.87 2.89 9.32
C LEU A 232 23.75 3.43 8.42
N GLY A 233 22.52 2.98 8.64
CA GLY A 233 21.35 3.44 7.89
C GLY A 233 21.15 4.95 8.04
N GLY A 234 21.39 5.49 9.23
CA GLY A 234 21.28 6.92 9.47
C GLY A 234 22.37 7.74 8.80
N LEU A 235 23.62 7.26 8.83
CA LEU A 235 24.73 7.87 8.10
C LEU A 235 24.45 7.89 6.59
N LEU A 236 23.98 6.77 6.03
CA LEU A 236 23.59 6.68 4.63
C LEU A 236 22.47 7.66 4.28
N GLY A 237 21.42 7.73 5.10
CA GLY A 237 20.32 8.67 4.91
C GLY A 237 20.77 10.13 4.88
N TYR A 238 21.65 10.51 5.81
CA TYR A 238 22.21 11.87 5.87
C TYR A 238 23.11 12.21 4.67
N LEU A 239 23.97 11.28 4.25
CA LEU A 239 24.83 11.48 3.07
C LEU A 239 24.00 11.61 1.79
N LEU A 240 22.94 10.81 1.64
CA LEU A 240 22.03 10.89 0.50
C LEU A 240 21.25 12.21 0.47
N SER A 241 20.89 12.75 1.63
CA SER A 241 20.15 14.01 1.70
C SER A 241 21.03 15.25 1.47
N ASN A 242 22.31 15.20 1.85
CA ASN A 242 23.27 16.29 1.66
C ASN A 242 23.98 16.27 0.29
N MET A 243 23.26 15.88 -0.76
CA MET A 243 23.81 15.91 -2.12
C MET A 243 23.79 17.34 -2.68
N GLY A 244 24.99 17.90 -2.89
CA GLY A 244 25.16 19.23 -3.48
C GLY A 244 24.93 19.27 -4.99
N ILE A 245 25.02 20.49 -5.56
CA ILE A 245 24.70 20.75 -6.97
C ILE A 245 25.56 19.93 -7.95
N SER A 246 26.84 19.73 -7.63
CA SER A 246 27.77 18.94 -8.45
C SER A 246 27.38 17.46 -8.55
N ASN A 247 26.72 16.91 -7.53
CA ASN A 247 26.33 15.50 -7.48
C ASN A 247 25.06 15.19 -8.30
N TYR A 248 24.28 16.20 -8.71
CA TYR A 248 23.10 15.99 -9.57
C TYR A 248 23.46 15.38 -10.92
N SER A 249 24.64 15.72 -11.48
CA SER A 249 25.13 15.14 -12.73
C SER A 249 25.28 13.61 -12.65
N LYS A 250 25.75 13.09 -11.51
CA LYS A 250 25.86 11.64 -11.25
C LYS A 250 24.50 11.01 -10.98
N ALA A 251 23.58 11.71 -10.32
CA ALA A 251 22.22 11.23 -10.11
C ALA A 251 21.46 11.04 -11.44
N LEU A 252 21.65 11.94 -12.40
CA LEU A 252 21.11 11.81 -13.76
C LEU A 252 21.59 10.54 -14.47
N SER A 253 22.86 10.13 -14.27
CA SER A 253 23.38 8.88 -14.83
C SER A 253 22.68 7.63 -14.29
N LEU A 254 22.18 7.68 -13.06
CA LEU A 254 21.46 6.58 -12.40
C LEU A 254 19.93 6.78 -12.43
N TYR A 255 19.43 7.62 -13.34
CA TYR A 255 18.01 7.96 -13.40
C TYR A 255 17.13 6.72 -13.59
N SER A 256 17.49 5.79 -14.49
CA SER A 256 16.72 4.57 -14.74
C SER A 256 16.54 3.72 -13.49
N VAL A 257 17.60 3.59 -12.69
CA VAL A 257 17.60 2.85 -11.42
C VAL A 257 16.74 3.56 -10.38
N SER A 258 16.89 4.88 -10.25
CA SER A 258 16.08 5.67 -9.32
C SER A 258 14.59 5.66 -9.69
N PHE A 259 14.27 5.70 -11.00
CA PHE A 259 12.91 5.62 -11.51
C PHE A 259 12.29 4.27 -11.17
N PHE A 260 12.99 3.17 -11.43
CA PHE A 260 12.52 1.82 -11.10
C PHE A 260 12.21 1.64 -9.61
N PHE A 261 13.07 2.16 -8.72
CA PHE A 261 12.81 2.10 -7.28
C PHE A 261 11.68 3.04 -6.85
N SER A 262 11.52 4.20 -7.48
CA SER A 262 10.39 5.10 -7.18
C SER A 262 9.04 4.54 -7.63
N SER A 263 8.98 3.84 -8.78
CA SER A 263 7.73 3.37 -9.39
C SER A 263 7.17 2.07 -8.77
N MET A 264 7.57 1.74 -7.54
CA MET A 264 7.30 0.46 -6.91
C MET A 264 7.65 -0.75 -7.82
N TRP A 265 8.88 -0.81 -8.35
CA TRP A 265 9.32 -1.89 -9.25
C TRP A 265 8.39 -2.08 -10.45
N ASN A 266 7.76 -0.98 -10.90
CA ASN A 266 6.71 -0.96 -11.92
C ASN A 266 5.49 -1.85 -11.61
N LEU A 267 5.24 -2.23 -10.35
CA LEU A 267 4.09 -3.06 -9.97
C LEU A 267 2.76 -2.41 -10.37
N SER A 268 2.61 -1.10 -10.17
CA SER A 268 1.40 -0.38 -10.57
C SER A 268 1.13 -0.53 -12.08
N TYR A 269 2.15 -0.37 -12.92
CA TYR A 269 2.05 -0.54 -14.36
C TYR A 269 1.79 -2.00 -14.78
N LEU A 270 2.40 -2.97 -14.09
CA LEU A 270 2.16 -4.40 -14.35
C LEU A 270 0.71 -4.79 -14.04
N PHE A 271 0.12 -4.26 -12.96
CA PHE A 271 -1.28 -4.55 -12.62
C PHE A 271 -2.26 -3.82 -13.54
N THR A 272 -2.02 -2.55 -13.87
CA THR A 272 -2.93 -1.79 -14.73
C THR A 272 -2.90 -2.26 -16.18
N PHE A 273 -1.72 -2.45 -16.77
CA PHE A 273 -1.60 -2.87 -18.18
C PHE A 273 -1.61 -4.37 -18.37
N GLY A 274 -1.16 -5.16 -17.39
CA GLY A 274 -1.19 -6.61 -17.45
C GLY A 274 -2.56 -7.16 -17.04
N ALA A 275 -2.81 -7.21 -15.74
CA ALA A 275 -3.98 -7.90 -15.19
C ALA A 275 -5.32 -7.29 -15.63
N ASN A 276 -5.50 -5.97 -15.46
CA ASN A 276 -6.79 -5.34 -15.74
C ASN A 276 -7.14 -5.36 -17.24
N TYR A 277 -6.15 -5.21 -18.12
CA TYR A 277 -6.37 -5.19 -19.56
C TYR A 277 -6.98 -6.50 -20.08
N TYR A 278 -6.46 -7.66 -19.64
CA TYR A 278 -6.97 -8.96 -20.09
C TYR A 278 -8.42 -9.18 -19.65
N PHE A 279 -8.76 -8.86 -18.40
CA PHE A 279 -10.14 -8.99 -17.92
C PHE A 279 -11.10 -8.06 -18.66
N LEU A 280 -10.70 -6.82 -18.94
CA LEU A 280 -11.52 -5.87 -19.70
C LEU A 280 -11.71 -6.32 -21.16
N LEU A 281 -10.66 -6.83 -21.82
CA LEU A 281 -10.74 -7.32 -23.19
C LEU A 281 -11.62 -8.58 -23.30
N LEU A 282 -11.52 -9.48 -22.31
CA LEU A 282 -12.41 -10.64 -22.21
C LEU A 282 -13.86 -10.19 -22.01
N GLY A 283 -14.11 -9.20 -21.14
CA GLY A 283 -15.44 -8.62 -20.93
C GLY A 283 -16.03 -8.03 -22.21
N GLY A 284 -15.26 -7.26 -22.97
CA GLY A 284 -15.69 -6.69 -24.26
C GLY A 284 -16.05 -7.78 -25.28
N LYS A 285 -15.17 -8.77 -25.47
CA LYS A 285 -15.44 -9.91 -26.36
C LYS A 285 -16.66 -10.71 -25.93
N PHE A 286 -16.87 -10.88 -24.62
CA PHE A 286 -18.04 -11.56 -24.10
C PHE A 286 -19.32 -10.81 -24.50
N SER A 287 -19.35 -9.49 -24.33
CA SER A 287 -20.52 -8.68 -24.72
C SER A 287 -20.80 -8.71 -26.23
N GLU A 288 -19.77 -8.65 -27.07
CA GLU A 288 -19.94 -8.65 -28.53
C GLU A 288 -20.38 -10.02 -29.06
N TYR A 289 -19.69 -11.09 -28.64
CA TYR A 289 -19.97 -12.41 -29.18
C TYR A 289 -21.17 -13.07 -28.51
N VAL A 290 -21.28 -13.02 -27.20
CA VAL A 290 -22.33 -13.76 -26.48
C VAL A 290 -23.62 -12.95 -26.44
N ASP A 291 -23.58 -11.73 -25.90
CA ASP A 291 -24.78 -10.93 -25.66
C ASP A 291 -25.38 -10.38 -26.96
N GLN A 292 -24.58 -9.67 -27.74
CA GLN A 292 -25.05 -9.06 -29.01
C GLN A 292 -25.02 -10.04 -30.20
N GLY A 293 -24.21 -11.11 -30.12
CA GLY A 293 -24.06 -12.09 -31.19
C GLY A 293 -25.00 -13.29 -31.03
N TRP A 294 -24.55 -14.30 -30.28
CA TRP A 294 -25.21 -15.60 -30.20
C TRP A 294 -26.60 -15.53 -29.56
N LEU A 295 -26.79 -14.74 -28.50
CA LEU A 295 -28.08 -14.62 -27.82
C LEU A 295 -29.13 -13.94 -28.72
N GLU A 296 -28.77 -12.89 -29.45
CA GLU A 296 -29.67 -12.28 -30.42
C GLU A 296 -29.96 -13.19 -31.61
N TYR A 297 -28.93 -13.89 -32.11
CA TYR A 297 -29.07 -14.84 -33.21
C TYR A 297 -30.05 -15.96 -32.86
N PHE A 298 -29.83 -16.67 -31.74
CA PHE A 298 -30.70 -17.77 -31.33
C PHE A 298 -32.06 -17.31 -30.79
N GLY A 299 -32.12 -16.10 -30.22
CA GLY A 299 -33.33 -15.54 -29.66
C GLY A 299 -34.21 -14.85 -30.70
N SER A 300 -34.26 -13.52 -30.62
CA SER A 300 -35.24 -12.69 -31.33
C SER A 300 -35.07 -12.72 -32.85
N GLN A 301 -33.83 -12.74 -33.37
CA GLN A 301 -33.59 -12.63 -34.80
C GLN A 301 -34.05 -13.89 -35.54
N ASN A 302 -33.64 -15.08 -35.09
CA ASN A 302 -34.04 -16.33 -35.75
C ASN A 302 -35.54 -16.61 -35.59
N LEU A 303 -36.13 -16.30 -34.43
CA LEU A 303 -37.59 -16.37 -34.27
C LEU A 303 -38.30 -15.46 -35.28
N TYR A 304 -37.88 -14.21 -35.42
CA TYR A 304 -38.45 -13.29 -36.42
C TYR A 304 -38.33 -13.84 -37.85
N PHE A 305 -37.15 -14.35 -38.24
CA PHE A 305 -36.95 -14.93 -39.56
C PHE A 305 -37.82 -16.16 -39.80
N SER A 306 -37.98 -17.04 -38.82
CA SER A 306 -38.85 -18.22 -38.92
C SER A 306 -40.34 -17.84 -39.07
N PHE A 307 -40.83 -16.86 -38.30
CA PHE A 307 -42.21 -16.39 -38.41
C PHE A 307 -42.47 -15.71 -39.76
N LYS A 308 -41.51 -14.91 -40.25
CA LYS A 308 -41.58 -14.30 -41.58
C LYS A 308 -41.63 -15.36 -42.69
N ALA A 309 -40.79 -16.38 -42.62
CA ALA A 309 -40.80 -17.47 -43.60
C ALA A 309 -42.12 -18.27 -43.56
N GLY A 310 -42.61 -18.59 -42.35
CA GLY A 310 -43.89 -19.29 -42.16
C GLY A 310 -45.08 -18.50 -42.70
N THR A 311 -45.17 -17.20 -42.39
CA THR A 311 -46.25 -16.33 -42.89
C THR A 311 -46.22 -16.17 -44.41
N LEU A 312 -45.04 -16.01 -45.02
CA LEU A 312 -44.90 -15.96 -46.48
C LEU A 312 -45.34 -17.27 -47.15
N PHE A 313 -45.05 -18.42 -46.54
CA PHE A 313 -45.50 -19.72 -47.03
C PHE A 313 -47.03 -19.87 -46.93
N LEU A 314 -47.62 -19.50 -45.78
CA LEU A 314 -49.08 -19.52 -45.60
C LEU A 314 -49.79 -18.59 -46.59
N HIS A 315 -49.25 -17.39 -46.84
CA HIS A 315 -49.81 -16.47 -47.81
C HIS A 315 -49.85 -17.07 -49.23
N LYS A 316 -48.84 -17.84 -49.63
CA LYS A 316 -48.86 -18.56 -50.91
C LYS A 316 -49.95 -19.64 -50.96
N ILE A 317 -50.16 -20.37 -49.87
CA ILE A 317 -51.23 -21.38 -49.77
C ILE A 317 -52.62 -20.72 -49.86
N PHE A 318 -52.85 -19.63 -49.10
CA PHE A 318 -54.14 -18.93 -49.11
C PHE A 318 -54.49 -18.37 -50.50
N ASN A 319 -53.52 -17.81 -51.23
CA ASN A 319 -53.75 -17.34 -52.59
C ASN A 319 -54.15 -18.46 -53.56
N ASN A 320 -53.58 -19.65 -53.42
CA ASN A 320 -53.98 -20.81 -54.22
C ASN A 320 -55.38 -21.32 -53.85
N ASN A 321 -55.71 -21.37 -52.55
CA ASN A 321 -57.03 -21.81 -52.09
C ASN A 321 -58.16 -20.86 -52.51
N LEU A 322 -57.93 -19.55 -52.60
CA LEU A 322 -58.92 -18.61 -53.14
C LEU A 322 -59.28 -18.93 -54.59
N LYS A 323 -58.30 -19.28 -55.43
CA LYS A 323 -58.56 -19.71 -56.81
C LYS A 323 -59.42 -20.98 -56.85
N ILE A 324 -59.11 -21.96 -55.99
CA ILE A 324 -59.88 -23.21 -55.87
C ILE A 324 -61.31 -22.93 -55.38
N PHE A 325 -61.48 -22.08 -54.37
CA PHE A 325 -62.79 -21.71 -53.83
C PHE A 325 -63.65 -20.99 -54.87
N LEU A 326 -63.07 -20.05 -55.63
CA LEU A 326 -63.77 -19.39 -56.74
C LEU A 326 -64.18 -20.38 -57.84
N THR A 327 -63.33 -21.37 -58.18
CA THR A 327 -63.72 -22.40 -59.15
C THR A 327 -64.85 -23.30 -58.63
N LEU A 328 -64.84 -23.67 -57.35
CA LEU A 328 -65.91 -24.45 -56.74
C LEU A 328 -67.23 -23.67 -56.68
N LEU A 329 -67.17 -22.37 -56.40
CA LEU A 329 -68.34 -21.49 -56.38
C LEU A 329 -68.97 -21.39 -57.77
N LEU A 330 -68.15 -21.25 -58.83
CA LEU A 330 -68.64 -21.31 -60.21
C LEU A 330 -69.31 -22.65 -60.53
N VAL A 331 -68.71 -23.79 -60.14
CA VAL A 331 -69.31 -25.12 -60.32
C VAL A 331 -70.65 -25.22 -59.59
N TRP A 332 -70.74 -24.68 -58.37
CA TRP A 332 -71.98 -24.70 -57.59
C TRP A 332 -73.07 -23.83 -58.22
N VAL A 333 -72.73 -22.66 -58.76
CA VAL A 333 -73.68 -21.83 -59.52
C VAL A 333 -74.17 -22.57 -60.76
N PHE A 334 -73.29 -23.26 -61.50
CA PHE A 334 -73.73 -24.08 -62.63
C PHE A 334 -74.68 -25.22 -62.21
N LEU A 335 -74.42 -25.88 -61.07
CA LEU A 335 -75.30 -26.91 -60.53
C LEU A 335 -76.67 -26.36 -60.09
N LEU A 336 -76.77 -25.10 -59.69
CA LEU A 336 -78.05 -24.46 -59.36
C LEU A 336 -78.90 -24.09 -60.59
N PHE A 337 -78.27 -23.94 -61.76
CA PHE A 337 -78.98 -23.67 -63.02
C PHE A 337 -79.45 -24.92 -63.75
N LEU A 338 -78.92 -26.09 -63.41
CA LEU A 338 -79.37 -27.41 -63.89
C LEU A 338 -80.60 -27.89 -63.11
#